data_AF-A0A971P8K7-F1
#
_entry.id   AF-A0A971P8K7-F1
#
_cell.length_a   1.000
_cell.length_b   1.000
_cell.length_c   1.000
_cell.angle_alpha   90.00
_cell.angle_beta   90.00
_cell.angle_gamma   90.00
#
_symmetry.space_group_name_H-M   'P 1'
#
loop_
_entity.id
_entity.type
_entity.pdbx_description
1 polymer ?
#
loop_
_entity_poly.entity_id
_entity_poly.type
_entity_poly.pdbx_seq_one_letter_code
_entity_poly.pdbx_strand_id
1 'polypeptide(L)' 'RDVKILVLADKLSNIRSIHRDFRALGEALWERFNMKDPDQIGWYYRSIGEALEGELGETLAMKEYRGLVEETFG' A
#
# COMPACT_ATOMS: atom_id res chain seq x y z
N ARG A 1 14.10 -12.51 5.24
CA ARG A 1 13.78 -11.59 6.36
C ARG A 1 14.17 -10.13 6.12
N ASP A 2 15.43 -9.70 6.14
CA ASP A 2 15.79 -8.27 6.10
C ASP A 2 15.32 -7.55 4.83
N VAL A 3 15.46 -8.20 3.67
CA VAL A 3 14.91 -7.70 2.40
C VAL A 3 13.40 -7.47 2.47
N LYS A 4 12.65 -8.37 3.14
CA LYS A 4 11.20 -8.23 3.31
C LYS A 4 10.84 -7.07 4.24
N ILE A 5 11.65 -6.82 5.27
CA ILE A 5 11.50 -5.65 6.15
C ILE A 5 11.74 -4.35 5.36
N LEU A 6 12.80 -4.32 4.53
CA LEU A 6 13.09 -3.17 3.66
C LEU A 6 11.95 -2.92 2.66
N VAL A 7 11.41 -3.97 2.03
CA VAL A 7 10.27 -3.87 1.12
C VAL A 7 9.03 -3.35 1.85
N LEU A 8 8.71 -3.90 3.04
CA LEU A 8 7.58 -3.42 3.83
C LEU A 8 7.75 -1.96 4.22
N ALA A 9 8.95 -1.53 4.64
CA ALA A 9 9.21 -0.15 5.02
C ALA A 9 9.01 0.82 3.84
N ASP A 10 9.55 0.50 2.66
CA ASP A 10 9.34 1.28 1.43
C ASP A 10 7.84 1.38 1.10
N LYS A 11 7.15 0.23 1.05
CA LYS A 11 5.75 0.18 0.63
C LYS A 11 4.79 0.79 1.65
N LEU A 12 5.08 0.67 2.94
CA LEU A 12 4.34 1.37 3.99
C LEU A 12 4.51 2.89 3.88
N SER A 13 5.73 3.38 3.62
CA SER A 13 5.97 4.80 3.39
C SER A 13 5.18 5.31 2.18
N ASN A 14 5.18 4.54 1.08
CA ASN A 14 4.44 4.87 -0.12
C ASN A 14 2.92 4.92 0.15
N ILE A 15 2.32 3.86 0.71
CA ILE A 15 0.86 3.85 0.94
C ILE A 15 0.40 4.93 1.92
N ARG A 16 1.20 5.30 2.93
CA ARG A 16 0.90 6.45 3.80
C ARG A 16 0.81 7.77 3.02
N SER A 17 1.68 7.97 2.03
CA SER A 17 1.64 9.16 1.18
C SER A 17 0.42 9.13 0.27
N ILE A 18 0.17 7.99 -0.38
CA ILE A 18 -0.98 7.79 -1.26
C ILE A 18 -2.28 8.04 -0.50
N HIS A 19 -2.43 7.44 0.67
CA HIS A 19 -3.62 7.58 1.50
C HIS A 19 -3.89 9.05 1.86
N ARG A 20 -2.87 9.79 2.33
CA ARG A 20 -3.03 11.24 2.60
C ARG A 20 -3.42 12.03 1.35
N ASP A 21 -2.75 11.78 0.23
CA ASP A 21 -3.01 12.52 -1.00
C ASP A 21 -4.40 12.18 -1.56
N PHE A 22 -4.84 10.91 -1.43
CA PHE A 22 -6.17 10.47 -1.82
C PHE A 22 -7.24 11.14 -0.96
N ARG A 23 -7.01 11.24 0.36
CA ARG A 23 -7.87 11.99 1.27
C ARG A 23 -8.03 13.47 0.90
N ALA A 24 -7.04 14.06 0.23
CA ALA A 24 -7.04 15.46 -0.18
C ALA A 24 -7.55 15.70 -1.61
N LEU A 25 -7.26 14.78 -2.54
CA LEU A 25 -7.48 14.95 -3.98
C LEU A 25 -8.56 14.04 -4.56
N GLY A 26 -8.92 12.95 -3.86
CA GLY A 26 -9.80 11.90 -4.37
C GLY A 26 -9.25 11.27 -5.66
N GLU A 27 -10.15 10.95 -6.58
CA GLU A 27 -9.85 10.30 -7.88
C GLU A 27 -8.83 11.06 -8.74
N ALA A 28 -8.71 12.38 -8.58
CA ALA A 28 -7.73 13.17 -9.33
C ALA A 28 -6.27 12.79 -9.00
N LEU A 29 -6.04 12.08 -7.88
CA LEU A 29 -4.74 11.53 -7.55
C LEU A 29 -4.22 10.57 -8.62
N TRP A 30 -5.08 9.74 -9.19
CA TRP A 30 -4.66 8.64 -10.08
C TRP A 30 -4.04 9.14 -11.38
N GLU A 31 -4.37 10.34 -11.81
CA GLU A 31 -3.74 11.01 -12.96
C GLU A 31 -2.25 11.32 -12.75
N ARG A 32 -1.76 11.31 -11.50
CA ARG A 32 -0.35 11.50 -11.17
C ARG A 32 0.47 10.21 -11.29
N PHE A 33 -0.19 9.06 -11.39
CA PHE A 33 0.46 7.76 -11.54
C PHE A 33 0.62 7.40 -13.02
N ASN A 34 1.68 6.65 -13.34
CA ASN A 34 1.86 6.10 -14.69
C ASN A 34 0.77 5.07 -15.03
N MET A 35 0.44 4.21 -14.07
CA MET A 35 -0.77 3.38 -14.12
C MET A 35 -1.91 4.18 -13.50
N LYS A 36 -3.01 4.37 -14.23
CA LYS A 36 -4.12 5.24 -13.79
C LYS A 36 -5.31 4.50 -13.19
N ASP A 37 -5.34 3.18 -13.36
CA ASP A 37 -6.45 2.35 -12.90
C ASP A 37 -6.28 2.01 -11.41
N PRO A 38 -7.12 2.56 -10.51
CA PRO A 38 -6.99 2.33 -9.07
C PRO A 38 -7.15 0.86 -8.69
N ASP A 39 -7.88 0.05 -9.46
CA ASP A 39 -8.03 -1.38 -9.18
C ASP A 39 -6.72 -2.13 -9.43
N GLN A 40 -5.99 -1.78 -10.50
CA GLN A 40 -4.68 -2.35 -10.79
C GLN A 40 -3.63 -1.90 -9.78
N ILE A 41 -3.68 -0.63 -9.35
CA ILE A 41 -2.78 -0.12 -8.29
C ILE A 41 -3.08 -0.85 -6.97
N GLY A 42 -4.35 -0.94 -6.59
CA GLY A 42 -4.79 -1.61 -5.37
C GLY A 42 -4.44 -3.10 -5.37
N TRP A 43 -4.64 -3.80 -6.49
CA TRP A 43 -4.20 -5.18 -6.67
C TRP A 43 -2.70 -5.34 -6.40
N TYR A 44 -1.86 -4.47 -6.98
CA TYR A 44 -0.42 -4.51 -6.77
C TYR A 44 -0.03 -4.38 -5.28
N TYR A 45 -0.63 -3.43 -4.56
CA TYR A 45 -0.37 -3.26 -3.12
C TYR A 45 -0.89 -4.44 -2.28
N ARG A 46 -2.06 -5.01 -2.62
CA ARG A 46 -2.60 -6.21 -1.95
C ARG A 46 -1.68 -7.41 -2.13
N SER A 47 -1.22 -7.68 -3.35
CA SER A 47 -0.30 -8.79 -3.65
C SER A 47 1.04 -8.68 -2.92
N ILE A 48 1.54 -7.46 -2.68
CA ILE A 48 2.73 -7.26 -1.83
C ILE A 48 2.44 -7.68 -0.39
N GLY A 49 1.28 -7.29 0.17
CA GLY A 49 0.88 -7.68 1.52
C GLY A 49 0.85 -9.21 1.67
N GLU A 50 0.20 -9.89 0.74
CA GLU A 50 0.12 -11.36 0.68
C GLU A 50 1.51 -12.02 0.63
N ALA A 51 2.42 -11.50 -0.18
CA ALA A 51 3.78 -12.05 -0.32
C ALA A 51 4.64 -11.90 0.96
N LEU A 52 4.31 -10.92 1.81
CA LEU A 52 5.03 -10.60 3.03
C LEU A 52 4.38 -11.20 4.30
N GLU A 53 3.10 -11.60 4.22
CA GLU A 53 2.28 -12.08 5.33
C GLU A 53 2.95 -13.19 6.15
N GLY A 54 3.51 -14.21 5.48
CA GLY A 54 4.09 -15.38 6.16
C GLY A 54 5.27 -15.08 7.09
N GLU A 55 5.98 -13.97 6.90
CA GLU A 55 7.10 -13.56 7.78
C GLU A 55 6.78 -12.35 8.65
N LEU A 56 5.89 -11.45 8.21
CA LEU A 56 5.69 -10.13 8.82
C LEU A 56 4.22 -9.85 9.22
N GLY A 57 3.29 -10.77 8.98
CA GLY A 57 1.84 -10.62 9.20
C GLY A 57 1.46 -10.03 10.56
N GLU A 58 2.09 -10.51 11.63
CA GLU A 58 1.75 -10.09 12.99
C GLU A 58 2.34 -8.74 13.43
N THR A 59 3.25 -8.18 12.63
CA THR A 59 3.88 -6.91 12.96
C THR A 59 2.90 -5.75 12.87
N LEU A 60 3.07 -4.74 13.72
CA LEU A 60 2.25 -3.52 13.66
C LEU A 60 2.37 -2.81 12.30
N ALA A 61 3.56 -2.81 11.72
CA ALA A 61 3.82 -2.24 10.40
C ALA A 61 3.01 -2.93 9.30
N MET A 62 2.88 -4.27 9.35
CA MET A 62 2.06 -5.01 8.38
C MET A 62 0.57 -4.76 8.59
N LYS A 63 0.12 -4.72 9.85
CA LYS A 63 -1.28 -4.40 10.19
C LYS A 63 -1.67 -3.01 9.69
N GLU A 64 -0.81 -2.02 9.89
CA GLU A 64 -0.99 -0.66 9.37
C GLU A 64 -0.99 -0.64 7.84
N TYR A 65 -0.01 -1.30 7.20
CA TYR A 65 0.06 -1.38 5.74
C TYR A 65 -1.24 -1.91 5.14
N ARG A 66 -1.77 -3.03 5.66
CA ARG A 66 -3.02 -3.63 5.18
C ARG A 66 -4.22 -2.74 5.42
N GLY A 67 -4.30 -2.10 6.59
CA GLY A 67 -5.37 -1.14 6.89
C GLY A 67 -5.39 0.03 5.90
N LEU A 68 -4.23 0.64 5.65
CA LEU A 68 -4.13 1.75 4.69
C LEU A 68 -4.43 1.33 3.25
N VAL A 69 -4.05 0.12 2.84
CA VAL A 69 -4.40 -0.42 1.52
C VAL A 69 -5.92 -0.57 1.39
N GLU A 70 -6.59 -1.11 2.41
CA GLU A 70 -8.05 -1.28 2.41
C GLU A 70 -8.77 0.08 2.44
N GLU A 71 -8.33 1.01 3.28
CA GLU A 71 -8.95 2.35 3.36
C GLU A 71 -8.75 3.19 2.09
N THR A 72 -7.76 2.86 1.26
CA THR A 72 -7.43 3.61 0.03
C THR A 72 -8.03 2.96 -1.22
N PHE A 73 -8.16 1.63 -1.26
CA PHE A 73 -8.53 0.87 -2.45
C PHE A 73 -9.67 -0.15 -2.22
N GLY A 74 -10.36 -0.09 -1.09
CA GLY A 74 -11.53 -0.89 -0.73
C GLY A 74 -12.85 -0.15 -0.90
#